data_AF-A0A7W1RS95-F1
#
_entry.id   AF-A0A7W1RS95-F1
#
_cell.length_a   1.000
_cell.length_b   1.000
_cell.length_c   1.000
_cell.angle_alpha   90.00
_cell.angle_beta   90.00
_cell.angle_gamma   90.00
#
_symmetry.space_group_name_H-M   'P 1'
#
loop_
_entity.id
_entity.type
_entity.pdbx_description
1 polymer ?
#
loop_
_entity_poly.entity_id
_entity_poly.type
_entity_poly.pdbx_seq_one_letter_code
_entity_poly.pdbx_strand_id
1 'polypeptide(L)' 'SYPKGIKITDAQLAALNLTGDAFHPEWNYTINPRGN' A
#
# COMPACT_ATOMS: atom_id res chain seq x y z
N SER A 1 -20.32 0.99 -8.52
CA SER A 1 -20.37 1.90 -7.36
C SER A 1 -18.97 1.98 -6.78
N TYR A 2 -18.44 3.18 -6.55
CA TYR A 2 -17.16 3.36 -5.85
C TYR A 2 -17.47 3.65 -4.39
N PRO A 3 -17.35 2.66 -3.49
CA PRO A 3 -17.65 2.88 -2.09
C PRO A 3 -16.70 3.96 -1.54
N LYS A 4 -17.26 4.99 -0.92
CA LYS A 4 -16.46 6.02 -0.25
C LYS A 4 -15.91 5.43 1.03
N GLY A 5 -14.57 5.49 1.16
CA GLY A 5 -13.86 5.28 2.41
C GLY A 5 -13.96 3.86 2.94
N ILE A 6 -13.05 2.99 2.52
CA ILE A 6 -12.82 1.71 3.19
C ILE A 6 -11.75 1.97 4.26
N LYS A 7 -12.09 1.74 5.54
CA LYS A 7 -11.12 1.88 6.63
C LYS A 7 -10.22 0.64 6.65
N ILE A 8 -8.92 0.88 6.57
CA ILE A 8 -7.87 -0.14 6.65
C ILE A 8 -7.14 0.04 7.98
N THR A 9 -6.81 -1.07 8.66
CA THR A 9 -6.04 -1.02 9.90
C THR A 9 -4.55 -0.90 9.63
N ASP A 10 -3.78 -0.43 10.61
CA ASP A 10 -2.32 -0.33 10.49
C ASP A 10 -1.68 -1.70 10.22
N ALA A 11 -2.22 -2.77 10.81
CA ALA A 11 -1.75 -4.14 10.56
C ALA A 11 -1.99 -4.59 9.11
N GLN A 12 -3.14 -4.22 8.52
CA GLN A 12 -3.44 -4.53 7.12
C GLN A 12 -2.52 -3.76 6.17
N LEU A 13 -2.25 -2.48 6.48
CA LEU A 13 -1.34 -1.65 5.71
C LEU A 13 0.10 -2.16 5.81
N ALA A 14 0.56 -2.50 7.02
CA ALA A 14 1.91 -3.02 7.27
C ALA A 14 2.17 -4.39 6.62
N ALA A 15 1.13 -5.19 6.41
CA ALA A 15 1.28 -6.46 5.72
C ALA A 15 1.58 -6.29 4.22
N LEU A 16 1.34 -5.11 3.63
CA LEU A 16 1.59 -4.88 2.20
C LEU A 16 3.09 -4.89 1.90
N ASN A 17 3.46 -5.51 0.78
CA ASN A 17 4.83 -5.46 0.28
C ASN A 17 5.07 -4.14 -0.46
N LEU A 18 5.04 -3.05 0.30
CA LEU A 18 5.26 -1.69 -0.19
C LEU A 18 6.77 -1.41 -0.27
N THR A 19 7.23 -0.91 -1.40
CA THR A 19 8.61 -0.43 -1.56
C THR A 19 8.56 1.00 -2.09
N GLY A 20 9.11 1.93 -1.33
CA GLY A 20 9.21 3.33 -1.72
C GLY A 20 10.42 3.59 -2.62
N ASP A 21 10.30 4.55 -3.52
CA ASP A 21 11.40 5.04 -4.34
C ASP A 21 12.38 5.90 -3.52
N ALA A 22 13.61 6.08 -4.01
CA ALA A 22 14.60 6.94 -3.38
C ALA A 22 14.19 8.43 -3.40
N PHE A 23 13.38 8.85 -4.38
CA PHE A 23 12.85 10.20 -4.47
C PHE A 23 11.37 10.24 -4.05
N HIS A 24 11.12 10.69 -2.82
CA HIS A 24 9.79 10.78 -2.20
C HIS A 24 9.02 9.45 -2.18
N PRO A 25 9.41 8.50 -1.30
CA PRO A 25 8.77 7.19 -1.19
C PRO A 25 7.28 7.27 -0.80
N GLU A 26 6.85 8.37 -0.21
CA GLU A 26 5.46 8.63 0.14
C GLU A 26 4.57 8.95 -1.07
N TRP A 27 5.17 9.37 -2.19
CA TRP A 27 4.48 9.64 -3.46
C TRP A 27 4.71 8.53 -4.47
N ASN A 28 5.95 8.03 -4.53
CA ASN A 28 6.40 7.04 -5.49
C ASN A 28 6.68 5.73 -4.78
N TYR A 29 5.73 4.80 -4.87
CA TYR A 29 5.87 3.48 -4.27
C TYR A 29 5.35 2.38 -5.21
N THR A 30 5.90 1.19 -5.02
CA THR A 30 5.49 -0.04 -5.68
C THR A 30 4.84 -0.97 -4.67
N ILE A 31 3.68 -1.54 -5.03
CA ILE A 31 3.03 -2.61 -4.24
C ILE A 31 3.27 -3.93 -4.97
N ASN A 32 4.09 -4.79 -4.36
CA ASN A 32 4.39 -6.09 -4.95
C ASN A 32 3.26 -7.09 -4.62
N PRO A 33 2.87 -7.95 -5.59
CA PRO A 33 1.91 -9.01 -5.32
C PRO A 33 2.46 -9.95 -4.25
N ARG A 34 1.59 -10.41 -3.35
CA ARG A 34 1.93 -11.51 -2.45
C ARG A 34 1.84 -12.79 -3.28
N GLY A 35 2.95 -13.53 -3.41
CA GLY A 35 2.96 -14.84 -4.06
C GLY A 35 1.94 -15.77 -3.37
N ASN A 36 1.23 -16.55 -4.19
CA ASN A 36 0.19 -17.47 -3.74
C ASN A 36 0.76 -18.72 -3.07
#